data_AF-A0A255DLE3-F1
#
_entry.id   AF-A0A255DLE3-F1
#
_cell.length_a   1.000
_cell.length_b   1.000
_cell.length_c   1.000
_cell.angle_alpha   90.00
_cell.angle_beta   90.00
_cell.angle_gamma   90.00
#
_symmetry.space_group_name_H-M   'P 1'
#
loop_
_entity.id
_entity.type
_entity.pdbx_description
1 polymer ?
#
loop_
_entity_poly.entity_id
_entity_poly.type
_entity_poly.pdbx_seq_one_letter_code
_entity_poly.pdbx_strand_id
1 'polypeptide(L)'
;MGFLKQEVPVIDFETWSQGTRAEKIKPMARHWAEVGFGTPVVLHLFYVVKILLYVFVGALFGLATKGIDGFTNIGSWWSEPIVYEKAVLYTMLFEVVGLGCGFGPLNNRFWPPMGSILYWLRPKTIRLPPWPNIVPLTKGDSRGPVDVVLYAALIVMLVVALFSDGTGPIPELGTTVGLLPTWQIATVVALLALAGLRDKVIFLAARGEVYGAFAVAFLFSGVDVIIAAKLVCMAIWIGAATSKLTRHFPFVISTMMSNSPVMRPKFLKRMFFAKFPEDLRPGRMSHILAHFSTAIEGLVPLALFFSHGGWPTAVAAFVMVCFHFGILSAIPMGVPLEWNVFMMFSVLSLFVAHAQIGITDITSPWPILLFLALATTVVLGNTVPRKVSFLPGMRYYAGNWDTTLWCVKPSAEAKIEQNLVTIANMPAAQLEKFYGSKEAAQIPIFMGYAFRAFNTHGKALFTLAHRAMAGQNEDDYSITDGERICSMAIGWNFGDGHMHNEQLINAMQTRCQFEPGEVRVVLLDGQPIHRQRQAYRLVDAATGEFETGYVNVADMVNRQPWDDTLPVHVTSERRAGAQRPGE
;
A
#
# COMPACT_ATOMS: atom_id res chain seq x y z
N MET A 1 19.42 1.62 -18.92
CA MET A 1 18.93 0.40 -18.24
C MET A 1 19.40 -0.83 -19.00
N GLY A 2 20.09 -1.74 -18.33
CA GLY A 2 20.46 -3.04 -18.90
C GLY A 2 19.27 -3.99 -19.01
N PHE A 3 19.34 -4.96 -19.94
CA PHE A 3 18.27 -5.95 -20.11
C PHE A 3 18.23 -6.96 -18.95
N LEU A 4 19.39 -7.52 -18.60
CA LEU A 4 19.55 -8.53 -17.54
C LEU A 4 20.21 -7.99 -16.26
N LYS A 5 21.06 -6.96 -16.38
CA LYS A 5 21.83 -6.42 -15.25
C LYS A 5 21.22 -5.11 -14.75
N GLN A 6 21.20 -4.98 -13.43
CA GLN A 6 20.83 -3.75 -12.76
C GLN A 6 21.82 -2.64 -13.12
N GLU A 7 21.33 -1.44 -13.40
CA GLU A 7 22.18 -0.26 -13.58
C GLU A 7 22.45 0.37 -12.21
N VAL A 8 23.67 0.20 -11.73
CA VAL A 8 24.14 0.69 -10.43
C VAL A 8 24.92 2.00 -10.57
N PRO A 9 24.97 2.83 -9.53
CA PRO A 9 25.80 4.03 -9.52
C PRO A 9 27.29 3.68 -9.67
N VAL A 10 28.01 4.53 -10.41
CA VAL A 10 29.48 4.44 -10.51
C VAL A 10 30.08 5.19 -9.32
N ILE A 11 30.64 4.44 -8.37
CA ILE A 11 31.26 4.95 -7.15
C ILE A 11 32.56 4.21 -6.87
N ASP A 12 33.51 4.87 -6.21
CA ASP A 12 34.62 4.20 -5.56
C ASP A 12 34.13 3.62 -4.22
N PHE A 13 33.99 2.31 -4.15
CA PHE A 13 33.35 1.64 -3.01
C PHE A 13 34.16 1.82 -1.72
N GLU A 14 35.49 1.78 -1.79
CA GLU A 14 36.36 1.88 -0.62
C GLU A 14 36.17 3.25 0.06
N THR A 15 36.27 4.34 -0.71
CA THR A 15 36.01 5.69 -0.18
C THR A 15 34.55 5.89 0.21
N TRP A 16 33.59 5.43 -0.61
CA TRP A 16 32.16 5.63 -0.34
C TRP A 16 31.71 4.94 0.95
N SER A 17 32.19 3.72 1.22
CA SER A 17 31.78 2.92 2.37
C SER A 17 32.09 3.59 3.71
N GLN A 18 33.17 4.38 3.76
CA GLN A 18 33.64 5.11 4.94
C GLN A 18 32.86 6.39 5.24
N GLY A 19 32.06 6.89 4.31
CA GLY A 19 31.27 8.10 4.49
C GLY A 19 30.15 7.94 5.52
N THR A 20 29.66 9.07 6.02
CA THR A 20 28.43 9.15 6.82
C THR A 20 27.22 8.63 6.02
N ARG A 21 26.11 8.32 6.71
CA ARG A 21 24.88 7.89 6.04
C ARG A 21 24.41 8.91 4.99
N ALA A 22 24.45 10.20 5.31
CA ALA A 22 24.13 11.29 4.40
C ALA A 22 25.04 11.31 3.15
N GLU A 23 26.36 11.23 3.34
CA GLU A 23 27.33 11.19 2.25
C GLU A 23 27.14 9.98 1.34
N LYS A 24 26.78 8.82 1.92
CA LYS A 24 26.47 7.61 1.18
C LYS A 24 25.17 7.71 0.38
N ILE A 25 24.14 8.36 0.90
CA ILE A 25 22.84 8.56 0.22
C ILE A 25 22.97 9.51 -0.97
N LYS A 26 23.81 10.56 -0.89
CA LYS A 26 23.92 11.60 -1.93
C LYS A 26 24.19 11.07 -3.34
N PRO A 27 25.20 10.21 -3.60
CA PRO A 27 25.41 9.64 -4.94
C PRO A 27 24.27 8.71 -5.36
N MET A 28 23.66 7.96 -4.42
CA MET A 28 22.51 7.09 -4.71
C MET A 28 21.30 7.90 -5.17
N ALA A 29 21.02 9.03 -4.49
CA ALA A 29 19.93 9.93 -4.84
C ALA A 29 20.14 10.56 -6.23
N ARG A 30 21.37 10.98 -6.54
CA ARG A 30 21.70 11.48 -7.89
C ARG A 30 21.50 10.43 -8.97
N HIS A 31 21.92 9.20 -8.72
CA HIS A 31 21.68 8.08 -9.62
C HIS A 31 20.18 7.81 -9.81
N TRP A 32 19.43 7.78 -8.71
CA TRP A 32 17.97 7.59 -8.73
C TRP A 32 17.25 8.62 -9.59
N ALA A 33 17.66 9.89 -9.50
CA ALA A 33 17.05 10.99 -10.27
C ALA A 33 17.18 10.79 -11.79
N GLU A 34 18.16 10.01 -12.26
CA GLU A 34 18.36 9.71 -13.68
C GLU A 34 17.93 8.31 -14.10
N VAL A 35 18.02 7.33 -13.19
CA VAL A 35 17.95 5.90 -13.53
C VAL A 35 16.85 5.19 -12.75
N GLY A 36 16.34 5.79 -11.66
CA GLY A 36 15.48 5.11 -10.70
C GLY A 36 16.27 4.07 -9.90
N PHE A 37 15.61 2.97 -9.50
CA PHE A 37 16.29 1.84 -8.86
C PHE A 37 17.32 1.15 -9.79
N GLY A 38 17.25 1.39 -11.11
CA GLY A 38 18.06 0.71 -12.11
C GLY A 38 17.60 -0.71 -12.42
N THR A 39 16.34 -1.03 -12.07
CA THR A 39 15.71 -2.35 -12.26
C THR A 39 15.91 -2.86 -13.69
N PRO A 40 16.39 -4.11 -13.88
CA PRO A 40 16.48 -4.74 -15.19
C PRO A 40 15.17 -4.71 -15.97
N VAL A 41 15.26 -4.55 -17.30
CA VAL A 41 14.06 -4.53 -18.17
C VAL A 41 13.28 -5.84 -18.06
N VAL A 42 13.94 -6.98 -17.91
CA VAL A 42 13.29 -8.29 -17.77
C VAL A 42 12.32 -8.35 -16.58
N LEU A 43 12.62 -7.67 -15.47
CA LEU A 43 11.71 -7.61 -14.33
C LEU A 43 10.46 -6.80 -14.64
N HIS A 44 10.55 -5.72 -15.42
CA HIS A 44 9.37 -5.00 -15.87
C HIS A 44 8.49 -5.86 -16.79
N LEU A 45 9.10 -6.64 -17.70
CA LEU A 45 8.37 -7.57 -18.57
C LEU A 45 7.65 -8.67 -17.77
N PHE A 46 8.26 -9.14 -16.68
CA PHE A 46 7.60 -10.08 -15.77
C PHE A 46 6.28 -9.52 -15.21
N TYR A 47 6.25 -8.26 -14.78
CA TYR A 47 5.02 -7.62 -14.29
C TYR A 47 4.00 -7.36 -15.42
N VAL A 48 4.45 -7.10 -16.66
CA VAL A 48 3.54 -7.04 -17.82
C VAL A 48 2.87 -8.39 -18.04
N VAL A 49 3.63 -9.49 -18.06
CA VAL A 49 3.08 -10.85 -18.19
C VAL A 49 2.13 -11.17 -17.04
N LYS A 50 2.50 -10.81 -15.80
CA LYS A 50 1.63 -10.98 -14.62
C LYS A 50 0.28 -10.30 -14.82
N ILE A 51 0.26 -9.06 -15.32
CA ILE A 51 -0.97 -8.32 -15.57
C ILE A 51 -1.81 -8.95 -16.69
N LEU A 52 -1.19 -9.38 -17.77
CA LEU A 52 -1.89 -10.09 -18.85
C LEU A 52 -2.52 -11.40 -18.35
N LEU A 53 -1.80 -12.14 -17.49
CA LEU A 53 -2.33 -13.34 -16.86
C LEU A 53 -3.47 -13.03 -15.88
N TYR A 54 -3.36 -11.96 -15.10
CA TYR A 54 -4.44 -11.50 -14.21
C TYR A 54 -5.72 -11.18 -15.00
N VAL A 55 -5.61 -10.43 -16.10
CA VAL A 55 -6.75 -10.13 -16.98
C VAL A 55 -7.32 -11.41 -17.60
N PHE A 56 -6.45 -12.29 -18.11
CA PHE A 56 -6.85 -13.54 -18.72
C PHE A 56 -7.61 -14.46 -17.76
N VAL A 57 -7.08 -14.67 -16.55
CA VAL A 57 -7.73 -15.51 -15.53
C VAL A 57 -9.04 -14.89 -15.04
N GLY A 58 -9.10 -13.56 -14.88
CA GLY A 58 -10.34 -12.86 -14.58
C GLY A 58 -11.42 -13.09 -15.65
N ALA A 59 -11.05 -13.01 -16.93
CA ALA A 59 -11.95 -13.32 -18.04
C ALA A 59 -12.44 -14.77 -18.02
N LEU A 60 -11.57 -15.73 -17.66
CA LEU A 60 -11.97 -17.14 -17.52
C LEU A 60 -13.02 -17.35 -16.43
N PHE A 61 -12.97 -16.61 -15.32
CA PHE A 61 -14.02 -16.69 -14.29
C PHE A 61 -15.37 -16.15 -14.79
N GLY A 62 -15.36 -15.11 -15.64
CA GLY A 62 -16.56 -14.65 -16.34
C GLY A 62 -17.13 -15.74 -17.25
N LEU A 63 -16.28 -16.32 -18.10
CA LEU A 63 -16.63 -17.40 -19.05
C LEU A 63 -16.99 -18.74 -18.38
N ALA A 64 -16.62 -18.94 -17.12
CA ALA A 64 -17.03 -20.10 -16.34
C ALA A 64 -18.50 -20.01 -15.87
N THR A 65 -19.19 -18.90 -16.14
CA THR A 65 -20.60 -18.66 -15.77
C THR A 65 -21.53 -19.20 -16.85
N LYS A 66 -22.50 -20.02 -16.47
CA LYS A 66 -23.54 -20.50 -17.38
C LYS A 66 -24.31 -19.33 -17.99
N GLY A 67 -24.43 -19.34 -19.33
CA GLY A 67 -25.08 -18.26 -20.10
C GLY A 67 -24.11 -17.18 -20.60
N ILE A 68 -22.84 -17.25 -20.20
CA ILE A 68 -21.76 -16.43 -20.77
C ILE A 68 -20.89 -17.31 -21.65
N ASP A 69 -20.99 -17.12 -22.96
CA ASP A 69 -20.24 -17.87 -23.96
C ASP A 69 -19.46 -16.92 -24.90
N GLY A 70 -18.46 -17.47 -25.59
CA GLY A 70 -17.73 -16.75 -26.64
C GLY A 70 -16.47 -16.06 -26.13
N PHE A 71 -15.39 -16.85 -25.97
CA PHE A 71 -14.06 -16.36 -25.57
C PHE A 71 -13.58 -15.16 -26.41
N THR A 72 -13.86 -15.16 -27.73
CA THR A 72 -13.48 -14.08 -28.65
C THR A 72 -14.54 -12.99 -28.81
N ASN A 73 -15.79 -13.25 -28.40
CA ASN A 73 -16.89 -12.30 -28.50
C ASN A 73 -17.04 -11.49 -27.20
N ILE A 74 -15.95 -10.86 -26.75
CA ILE A 74 -15.90 -10.15 -25.45
C ILE A 74 -17.05 -9.15 -25.32
N GLY A 75 -17.38 -8.47 -26.42
CA GLY A 75 -18.43 -7.45 -26.50
C GLY A 75 -19.82 -7.92 -26.06
N SER A 76 -20.13 -9.22 -26.10
CA SER A 76 -21.44 -9.73 -25.73
C SER A 76 -21.62 -10.02 -24.24
N TRP A 77 -20.53 -10.09 -23.46
CA TRP A 77 -20.61 -10.56 -22.07
C TRP A 77 -19.83 -9.73 -21.05
N TRP A 78 -18.83 -8.94 -21.47
CA TRP A 78 -17.97 -8.19 -20.53
C TRP A 78 -18.76 -7.21 -19.63
N SER A 79 -19.90 -6.74 -20.11
CA SER A 79 -20.79 -5.81 -19.43
C SER A 79 -21.83 -6.50 -18.54
N GLU A 80 -21.89 -7.84 -18.49
CA GLU A 80 -22.81 -8.54 -17.59
C GLU A 80 -22.47 -8.22 -16.12
N PRO A 81 -23.46 -7.85 -15.28
CA PRO A 81 -23.21 -7.48 -13.88
C PRO A 81 -22.44 -8.53 -13.06
N ILE A 82 -22.73 -9.82 -13.27
CA ILE A 82 -22.01 -10.93 -12.61
C ILE A 82 -20.52 -10.97 -12.95
N VAL A 83 -20.10 -10.51 -14.14
CA VAL A 83 -18.69 -10.43 -14.52
C VAL A 83 -17.99 -9.38 -13.67
N TYR A 84 -18.68 -8.28 -13.35
CA TYR A 84 -18.17 -7.28 -12.43
C TYR A 84 -18.05 -7.82 -11.00
N GLU A 85 -19.04 -8.57 -10.51
CA GLU A 85 -18.95 -9.23 -9.20
C GLU A 85 -17.76 -10.19 -9.12
N LYS A 86 -17.62 -11.05 -10.12
CA LYS A 86 -16.51 -12.01 -10.20
C LYS A 86 -15.17 -11.29 -10.32
N ALA A 87 -15.07 -10.19 -11.06
CA ALA A 87 -13.85 -9.39 -11.13
C ALA A 87 -13.47 -8.81 -9.75
N VAL A 88 -14.43 -8.31 -8.97
CA VAL A 88 -14.19 -7.83 -7.59
C VAL A 88 -13.71 -8.97 -6.70
N LEU A 89 -14.44 -10.09 -6.64
CA LEU A 89 -14.09 -11.23 -5.78
C LEU A 89 -12.76 -11.88 -6.19
N TYR A 90 -12.50 -11.95 -7.49
CA TYR A 90 -11.23 -12.45 -8.02
C TYR A 90 -10.07 -11.56 -7.58
N THR A 91 -10.24 -10.24 -7.65
CA THR A 91 -9.18 -9.31 -7.24
C THR A 91 -8.95 -9.35 -5.74
N MET A 92 -10.02 -9.47 -4.94
CA MET A 92 -9.92 -9.70 -3.49
C MET A 92 -9.15 -10.99 -3.19
N LEU A 93 -9.48 -12.09 -3.87
CA LEU A 93 -8.76 -13.36 -3.74
C LEU A 93 -7.28 -13.20 -4.11
N PHE A 94 -7.00 -12.58 -5.25
CA PHE A 94 -5.64 -12.37 -5.77
C PHE A 94 -4.76 -11.58 -4.80
N GLU A 95 -5.32 -10.53 -4.18
CA GLU A 95 -4.63 -9.72 -3.19
C GLU A 95 -4.43 -10.48 -1.87
N VAL A 96 -5.48 -11.11 -1.32
CA VAL A 96 -5.41 -11.74 0.00
C VAL A 96 -4.51 -12.97 0.00
N VAL A 97 -4.41 -13.72 -1.10
CA VAL A 97 -3.44 -14.84 -1.18
C VAL A 97 -1.99 -14.36 -1.33
N GLY A 98 -1.77 -13.08 -1.66
CA GLY A 98 -0.46 -12.45 -1.77
C GLY A 98 0.11 -12.36 -3.19
N LEU A 99 -0.72 -12.51 -4.22
CA LEU A 99 -0.32 -12.35 -5.62
C LEU A 99 -0.41 -10.91 -6.10
N GLY A 100 -1.19 -10.04 -5.45
CA GLY A 100 -1.34 -8.63 -5.80
C GLY A 100 -0.15 -7.74 -5.42
N CYS A 101 -0.40 -6.69 -4.63
CA CYS A 101 0.60 -5.68 -4.24
C CYS A 101 1.82 -6.28 -3.52
N GLY A 102 1.58 -7.37 -2.79
CA GLY A 102 2.56 -8.03 -1.94
C GLY A 102 3.58 -8.90 -2.68
N PHE A 103 3.60 -8.89 -4.01
CA PHE A 103 4.28 -9.91 -4.81
C PHE A 103 5.54 -9.42 -5.55
N GLY A 104 6.63 -10.16 -5.34
CA GLY A 104 7.84 -10.13 -6.17
C GLY A 104 8.83 -8.99 -5.88
N PRO A 105 9.87 -8.87 -6.71
CA PRO A 105 11.04 -8.02 -6.43
C PRO A 105 10.75 -6.52 -6.35
N LEU A 106 9.72 -6.00 -7.04
CA LEU A 106 9.34 -4.58 -6.92
C LEU A 106 8.74 -4.23 -5.55
N ASN A 107 8.43 -5.23 -4.73
CA ASN A 107 8.06 -5.07 -3.33
C ASN A 107 9.18 -5.52 -2.37
N ASN A 108 10.44 -5.55 -2.84
CA ASN A 108 11.62 -6.05 -2.10
C ASN A 108 11.46 -7.50 -1.59
N ARG A 109 10.72 -8.35 -2.31
CA ARG A 109 10.56 -9.78 -2.01
C ARG A 109 11.26 -10.62 -3.05
N PHE A 110 12.34 -11.25 -2.65
CA PHE A 110 13.18 -12.06 -3.55
C PHE A 110 12.90 -13.54 -3.40
N TRP A 111 12.87 -14.06 -2.16
CA TRP A 111 12.62 -15.48 -1.92
C TRP A 111 12.06 -15.76 -0.51
N PRO A 112 10.85 -16.33 -0.38
CA PRO A 112 9.84 -16.48 -1.43
C PRO A 112 9.31 -15.13 -1.94
N PRO A 113 8.80 -15.03 -3.18
CA PRO A 113 8.28 -13.77 -3.73
C PRO A 113 6.94 -13.33 -3.12
N MET A 114 6.35 -14.13 -2.24
CA MET A 114 5.09 -13.88 -1.56
C MET A 114 5.13 -14.39 -0.12
N GLY A 115 4.27 -13.85 0.74
CA GLY A 115 4.13 -14.25 2.13
C GLY A 115 2.68 -14.68 2.37
N SER A 116 1.81 -13.75 2.80
CA SER A 116 0.34 -13.90 2.90
C SER A 116 -0.13 -15.33 3.21
N ILE A 117 -0.65 -16.09 2.22
CA ILE A 117 -1.14 -17.46 2.41
C ILE A 117 -0.14 -18.40 3.08
N LEU A 118 1.16 -18.22 2.80
CA LEU A 118 2.23 -19.02 3.39
C LEU A 118 2.39 -18.75 4.89
N TYR A 119 2.03 -17.55 5.36
CA TYR A 119 2.05 -17.18 6.78
C TYR A 119 0.71 -17.46 7.47
N TRP A 120 -0.41 -17.10 6.85
CA TRP A 120 -1.71 -17.00 7.53
C TRP A 120 -2.43 -18.33 7.65
N LEU A 121 -2.01 -19.35 6.90
CA LEU A 121 -2.40 -20.75 7.14
C LEU A 121 -1.54 -21.43 8.21
N ARG A 122 -0.54 -20.75 8.78
CA ARG A 122 0.35 -21.31 9.80
C ARG A 122 -0.03 -20.78 11.19
N PRO A 123 -0.30 -21.67 12.15
CA PRO A 123 -0.41 -21.30 13.55
C PRO A 123 0.87 -20.64 14.07
N LYS A 124 0.76 -19.91 15.18
CA LYS A 124 1.85 -19.24 15.92
C LYS A 124 2.53 -18.06 15.22
N THR A 125 2.19 -17.79 13.96
CA THR A 125 2.59 -16.55 13.28
C THR A 125 1.92 -15.33 13.93
N ILE A 126 2.50 -14.14 13.76
CA ILE A 126 2.00 -12.91 14.41
C ILE A 126 0.72 -12.41 13.71
N ARG A 127 -0.34 -12.15 14.48
CA ARG A 127 -1.54 -11.40 14.05
C ARG A 127 -1.66 -10.07 14.77
N LEU A 128 -2.30 -9.11 14.12
CA LEU A 128 -2.47 -7.75 14.63
C LEU A 128 -3.97 -7.41 14.72
N PRO A 129 -4.70 -7.84 15.77
CA PRO A 129 -6.10 -7.46 15.96
C PRO A 129 -6.23 -5.93 16.06
N PRO A 130 -7.24 -5.29 15.44
CA PRO A 130 -7.38 -3.83 15.46
C PRO A 130 -7.75 -3.30 16.85
N TRP A 131 -8.54 -4.03 17.63
CA TRP A 131 -9.01 -3.61 18.96
C TRP A 131 -9.00 -4.76 19.98
N PRO A 132 -7.82 -5.32 20.32
CA PRO A 132 -7.70 -6.52 21.16
C PRO A 132 -8.30 -6.38 22.56
N ASN A 133 -8.36 -5.15 23.08
CA ASN A 133 -8.86 -4.87 24.43
C ASN A 133 -10.36 -4.57 24.46
N ILE A 134 -11.01 -4.42 23.30
CA ILE A 134 -12.42 -4.02 23.18
C ILE A 134 -13.26 -5.16 22.59
N VAL A 135 -12.81 -5.77 21.49
CA VAL A 135 -13.58 -6.80 20.81
C VAL A 135 -13.36 -8.16 21.51
N PRO A 136 -14.42 -8.83 22.00
CA PRO A 136 -14.29 -10.13 22.66
C PRO A 136 -13.61 -11.16 21.77
N LEU A 137 -12.97 -12.16 22.40
CA LEU A 137 -12.25 -13.23 21.72
C LEU A 137 -11.08 -12.75 20.82
N THR A 138 -10.71 -11.47 20.86
CA THR A 138 -9.64 -10.94 19.99
C THR A 138 -8.24 -10.78 20.58
N LYS A 139 -8.12 -10.88 21.91
CA LYS A 139 -6.87 -10.70 22.67
C LYS A 139 -5.72 -11.59 22.19
N GLY A 140 -4.50 -11.13 22.40
CA GLY A 140 -3.27 -11.81 22.01
C GLY A 140 -2.82 -11.48 20.57
N ASP A 141 -1.61 -11.92 20.25
CA ASP A 141 -0.88 -11.56 19.02
C ASP A 141 -0.45 -12.78 18.20
N SER A 142 -0.86 -13.99 18.61
CA SER A 142 -0.50 -15.26 17.98
C SER A 142 -1.70 -15.83 17.24
N ARG A 143 -1.50 -16.22 15.97
CA ARG A 143 -2.53 -16.91 15.18
C ARG A 143 -2.81 -18.30 15.75
N GLY A 144 -4.05 -18.52 16.16
CA GLY A 144 -4.56 -19.82 16.58
C GLY A 144 -5.36 -20.53 15.48
N PRO A 145 -5.91 -21.72 15.76
CA PRO A 145 -6.69 -22.49 14.80
C PRO A 145 -7.90 -21.75 14.23
N VAL A 146 -8.61 -20.96 15.07
CA VAL A 146 -9.77 -20.17 14.62
C VAL A 146 -9.37 -19.14 13.57
N ASP A 147 -8.24 -18.46 13.76
CA ASP A 147 -7.75 -17.45 12.82
C ASP A 147 -7.40 -18.10 11.46
N VAL A 148 -6.75 -19.28 11.51
CA VAL A 148 -6.40 -20.06 10.32
C VAL A 148 -7.65 -20.56 9.58
N VAL A 149 -8.65 -21.06 10.31
CA VAL A 149 -9.90 -21.55 9.73
C VAL A 149 -10.70 -20.42 9.10
N LEU A 150 -10.81 -19.25 9.76
CA LEU A 150 -11.50 -18.08 9.18
C LEU A 150 -10.84 -17.63 7.88
N TYR A 151 -9.51 -17.57 7.85
CA TYR A 151 -8.77 -17.21 6.64
C TYR A 151 -8.94 -18.26 5.53
N ALA A 152 -8.82 -19.55 5.84
CA ALA A 152 -9.02 -20.63 4.88
C ALA A 152 -10.45 -20.63 4.33
N ALA A 153 -11.46 -20.45 5.19
CA ALA A 153 -12.86 -20.36 4.80
C ALA A 153 -13.11 -19.17 3.87
N LEU A 154 -12.50 -18.00 4.13
CA LEU A 154 -12.59 -16.84 3.23
C LEU A 154 -12.07 -17.19 1.83
N ILE A 155 -10.88 -17.80 1.73
CA ILE A 155 -10.32 -18.23 0.44
C ILE A 155 -11.25 -19.21 -0.27
N VAL A 156 -11.73 -20.24 0.44
CA VAL A 156 -12.62 -21.26 -0.14
C VAL A 156 -13.91 -20.62 -0.63
N MET A 157 -14.53 -19.73 0.16
CA MET A 157 -15.78 -19.08 -0.24
C MET A 157 -15.61 -18.13 -1.41
N LEU A 158 -14.48 -17.44 -1.53
CA LEU A 158 -14.15 -16.65 -2.73
C LEU A 158 -14.07 -17.54 -3.96
N VAL A 159 -13.39 -18.70 -3.87
CA VAL A 159 -13.30 -19.66 -4.97
C VAL A 159 -14.68 -20.23 -5.33
N VAL A 160 -15.49 -20.61 -4.34
CA VAL A 160 -16.86 -21.10 -4.56
C VAL A 160 -17.70 -20.06 -5.29
N ALA A 161 -17.65 -18.79 -4.88
CA ALA A 161 -18.39 -17.72 -5.53
C ALA A 161 -17.92 -17.50 -6.98
N LEU A 162 -16.61 -17.56 -7.24
CA LEU A 162 -16.05 -17.41 -8.59
C LEU A 162 -16.51 -18.49 -9.59
N PHE A 163 -16.74 -19.71 -9.09
CA PHE A 163 -17.27 -20.83 -9.90
C PHE A 163 -18.79 -20.99 -9.84
N SER A 164 -19.50 -20.10 -9.15
CA SER A 164 -20.96 -20.15 -9.06
C SER A 164 -21.63 -19.46 -10.26
N ASP A 165 -22.83 -19.93 -10.58
CA ASP A 165 -23.68 -19.37 -11.64
C ASP A 165 -24.57 -18.24 -11.12
N GLY A 166 -25.10 -17.46 -12.06
CA GLY A 166 -26.06 -16.41 -11.77
C GLY A 166 -27.43 -16.94 -11.35
N THR A 167 -28.17 -16.11 -10.61
CA THR A 167 -29.49 -16.43 -10.05
C THR A 167 -30.66 -16.24 -11.04
N GLY A 168 -30.38 -15.82 -12.27
CA GLY A 168 -31.36 -15.64 -13.33
C GLY A 168 -31.67 -14.17 -13.66
N PRO A 169 -32.65 -13.92 -14.56
CA PRO A 169 -32.86 -12.60 -15.14
C PRO A 169 -33.21 -11.51 -14.12
N ILE A 170 -32.62 -10.32 -14.29
CA ILE A 170 -32.94 -9.10 -13.54
C ILE A 170 -33.27 -8.01 -14.55
N PRO A 171 -34.57 -7.78 -14.86
CA PRO A 171 -34.99 -6.84 -15.90
C PRO A 171 -34.47 -5.42 -15.71
N GLU A 172 -34.38 -4.96 -14.46
CA GLU A 172 -33.92 -3.61 -14.12
C GLU A 172 -32.44 -3.38 -14.47
N LEU A 173 -31.65 -4.46 -14.57
CA LEU A 173 -30.25 -4.43 -14.97
C LEU A 173 -30.03 -4.87 -16.42
N GLY A 174 -31.08 -5.28 -17.13
CA GLY A 174 -30.99 -5.76 -18.51
C GLY A 174 -30.20 -7.06 -18.68
N THR A 175 -30.05 -7.87 -17.62
CA THR A 175 -29.31 -9.14 -17.64
C THR A 175 -30.26 -10.34 -17.64
N THR A 176 -29.90 -11.39 -18.39
CA THR A 176 -30.57 -12.70 -18.37
C THR A 176 -29.84 -13.71 -17.49
N VAL A 177 -28.57 -13.46 -17.15
CA VAL A 177 -27.72 -14.31 -16.31
C VAL A 177 -27.93 -13.97 -14.83
N GLY A 178 -28.08 -12.69 -14.50
CA GLY A 178 -28.29 -12.21 -13.14
C GLY A 178 -27.01 -11.89 -12.40
N LEU A 179 -27.07 -12.05 -11.08
CA LEU A 179 -25.99 -11.86 -10.13
C LEU A 179 -25.71 -13.16 -9.35
N LEU A 180 -24.57 -13.22 -8.67
CA LEU A 180 -24.22 -14.29 -7.75
C LEU A 180 -25.27 -14.43 -6.63
N PRO A 181 -25.44 -15.65 -6.07
CA PRO A 181 -26.33 -15.84 -4.93
C PRO A 181 -25.91 -14.95 -3.74
N THR A 182 -26.84 -14.11 -3.25
CA THR A 182 -26.56 -13.13 -2.19
C THR A 182 -25.97 -13.74 -0.92
N TRP A 183 -26.34 -14.98 -0.58
CA TRP A 183 -25.80 -15.67 0.59
C TRP A 183 -24.28 -15.93 0.48
N GLN A 184 -23.75 -16.12 -0.74
CA GLN A 184 -22.32 -16.30 -0.95
C GLN A 184 -21.58 -14.99 -0.69
N ILE A 185 -22.09 -13.88 -1.22
CA ILE A 185 -21.56 -12.54 -0.96
C ILE A 185 -21.62 -12.21 0.52
N ALA A 186 -22.76 -12.45 1.18
CA ALA A 186 -22.92 -12.23 2.61
C ALA A 186 -21.93 -13.05 3.43
N THR A 187 -21.69 -14.31 3.04
CA THR A 187 -20.70 -15.18 3.69
C THR A 187 -19.28 -14.64 3.50
N VAL A 188 -18.90 -14.20 2.31
CA VAL A 188 -17.58 -13.57 2.05
C VAL A 188 -17.39 -12.32 2.91
N VAL A 189 -18.38 -11.42 2.95
CA VAL A 189 -18.34 -10.20 3.76
C VAL A 189 -18.22 -10.54 5.25
N ALA A 190 -19.01 -11.51 5.74
CA ALA A 190 -18.95 -11.94 7.14
C ALA A 190 -17.59 -12.56 7.50
N LEU A 191 -17.05 -13.45 6.65
CA LEU A 191 -15.73 -14.06 6.87
C LEU A 191 -14.61 -13.02 6.84
N LEU A 192 -14.65 -12.08 5.90
CA LEU A 192 -13.70 -10.97 5.83
C LEU A 192 -13.76 -10.09 7.07
N ALA A 193 -14.96 -9.75 7.55
CA ALA A 193 -15.14 -8.96 8.76
C ALA A 193 -14.63 -9.69 10.00
N LEU A 194 -15.00 -10.97 10.17
CA LEU A 194 -14.56 -11.79 11.30
C LEU A 194 -13.04 -11.99 11.28
N ALA A 195 -12.44 -12.34 10.14
CA ALA A 195 -11.00 -12.47 9.98
C ALA A 195 -10.30 -11.13 10.25
N GLY A 196 -10.83 -10.01 9.74
CA GLY A 196 -10.31 -8.67 9.96
C GLY A 196 -10.34 -8.19 11.41
N LEU A 197 -11.41 -8.52 12.14
CA LEU A 197 -11.51 -8.28 13.59
C LEU A 197 -10.49 -9.11 14.37
N ARG A 198 -10.13 -10.29 13.87
CA ARG A 198 -9.11 -11.13 14.52
C ARG A 198 -7.68 -10.72 14.17
N ASP A 199 -7.48 -10.30 12.94
CA ASP A 199 -6.21 -9.90 12.34
C ASP A 199 -6.45 -8.87 11.24
N LYS A 200 -6.21 -7.59 11.55
CA LYS A 200 -6.47 -6.49 10.61
C LYS A 200 -5.64 -6.62 9.33
N VAL A 201 -4.53 -7.33 9.39
CA VAL A 201 -3.63 -7.58 8.25
C VAL A 201 -4.38 -8.28 7.12
N ILE A 202 -5.25 -9.24 7.44
CA ILE A 202 -6.04 -9.96 6.42
C ILE A 202 -7.04 -9.02 5.75
N PHE A 203 -7.71 -8.17 6.53
CA PHE A 203 -8.67 -7.20 5.99
C PHE A 203 -7.99 -6.20 5.04
N LEU A 204 -6.86 -5.64 5.46
CA LEU A 204 -6.10 -4.68 4.67
C LEU A 204 -5.46 -5.34 3.44
N ALA A 205 -4.99 -6.58 3.57
CA ALA A 205 -4.44 -7.34 2.45
C ALA A 205 -5.51 -7.75 1.43
N ALA A 206 -6.72 -8.06 1.87
CA ALA A 206 -7.87 -8.27 0.99
C ALA A 206 -8.40 -6.96 0.38
N ARG A 207 -7.81 -5.80 0.74
CA ARG A 207 -8.29 -4.46 0.37
C ARG A 207 -9.77 -4.30 0.71
N GLY A 208 -10.13 -4.63 1.95
CA GLY A 208 -11.53 -4.61 2.41
C GLY A 208 -12.19 -3.24 2.25
N GLU A 209 -11.40 -2.16 2.27
CA GLU A 209 -11.85 -0.79 1.98
C GLU A 209 -12.22 -0.54 0.51
N VAL A 210 -11.78 -1.41 -0.41
CA VAL A 210 -12.11 -1.36 -1.85
C VAL A 210 -13.04 -2.53 -2.20
N TYR A 211 -12.52 -3.76 -2.24
CA TYR A 211 -13.28 -4.92 -2.71
C TYR A 211 -14.31 -5.39 -1.69
N GLY A 212 -14.05 -5.20 -0.40
CA GLY A 212 -15.06 -5.45 0.63
C GLY A 212 -16.23 -4.46 0.52
N ALA A 213 -15.96 -3.20 0.21
CA ALA A 213 -17.01 -2.20 -0.04
C ALA A 213 -17.86 -2.53 -1.28
N PHE A 214 -17.24 -2.98 -2.38
CA PHE A 214 -17.98 -3.51 -3.52
C PHE A 214 -18.79 -4.78 -3.18
N ALA A 215 -18.22 -5.71 -2.41
CA ALA A 215 -18.94 -6.89 -1.96
C ALA A 215 -20.18 -6.53 -1.11
N VAL A 216 -20.10 -5.47 -0.29
CA VAL A 216 -21.28 -4.95 0.43
C VAL A 216 -22.30 -4.35 -0.54
N ALA A 217 -21.87 -3.64 -1.60
CA ALA A 217 -22.79 -3.12 -2.62
C ALA A 217 -23.57 -4.26 -3.33
N PHE A 218 -22.96 -5.43 -3.51
CA PHE A 218 -23.59 -6.62 -4.09
C PHE A 218 -24.62 -7.30 -3.17
N LEU A 219 -24.76 -6.85 -1.91
CA LEU A 219 -25.84 -7.29 -1.02
C LEU A 219 -27.17 -6.59 -1.30
N PHE A 220 -27.17 -5.53 -2.12
CA PHE A 220 -28.37 -4.81 -2.50
C PHE A 220 -29.08 -5.49 -3.68
N SER A 221 -30.21 -4.93 -4.11
CA SER A 221 -31.08 -5.53 -5.13
C SER A 221 -31.32 -4.60 -6.31
N GLY A 222 -31.48 -5.17 -7.52
CA GLY A 222 -31.79 -4.40 -8.72
C GLY A 222 -30.74 -3.33 -9.03
N VAL A 223 -31.20 -2.15 -9.45
CA VAL A 223 -30.34 -1.00 -9.83
C VAL A 223 -29.45 -0.50 -8.69
N ASP A 224 -29.86 -0.69 -7.43
CA ASP A 224 -29.12 -0.21 -6.26
C ASP A 224 -27.72 -0.84 -6.17
N VAL A 225 -27.51 -2.04 -6.72
CA VAL A 225 -26.20 -2.71 -6.80
C VAL A 225 -25.21 -1.87 -7.61
N ILE A 226 -25.63 -1.42 -8.80
CA ILE A 226 -24.80 -0.62 -9.70
C ILE A 226 -24.60 0.79 -9.14
N ILE A 227 -25.65 1.40 -8.58
CA ILE A 227 -25.56 2.74 -7.95
C ILE A 227 -24.57 2.71 -6.77
N ALA A 228 -24.68 1.71 -5.90
CA ALA A 228 -23.77 1.53 -4.78
C ALA A 228 -22.32 1.30 -5.27
N ALA A 229 -22.10 0.47 -6.29
CA ALA A 229 -20.77 0.27 -6.87
C ALA A 229 -20.19 1.58 -7.45
N LYS A 230 -21.00 2.38 -8.16
CA LYS A 230 -20.60 3.72 -8.64
C LYS A 230 -20.23 4.64 -7.48
N LEU A 231 -21.00 4.63 -6.39
CA LEU A 231 -20.70 5.42 -5.18
C LEU A 231 -19.44 4.94 -4.46
N VAL A 232 -19.14 3.65 -4.46
CA VAL A 232 -17.86 3.11 -3.95
C VAL A 232 -16.69 3.68 -4.77
N CYS A 233 -16.78 3.67 -6.10
CA CYS A 233 -15.78 4.32 -6.97
C CYS A 233 -15.63 5.82 -6.65
N MET A 234 -16.74 6.53 -6.43
CA MET A 234 -16.72 7.94 -6.04
C MET A 234 -15.98 8.18 -4.73
N ALA A 235 -16.27 7.38 -3.70
CA ALA A 235 -15.59 7.48 -2.41
C ALA A 235 -14.08 7.23 -2.54
N ILE A 236 -13.68 6.26 -3.37
CA ILE A 236 -12.28 5.93 -3.62
C ILE A 236 -11.56 7.09 -4.32
N TRP A 237 -12.06 7.55 -5.46
CA TRP A 237 -11.36 8.56 -6.26
C TRP A 237 -11.35 9.93 -5.59
N ILE A 238 -12.48 10.39 -5.05
CA ILE A 238 -12.54 11.68 -4.33
C ILE A 238 -11.70 11.61 -3.06
N GLY A 239 -11.71 10.49 -2.33
CA GLY A 239 -10.85 10.29 -1.17
C GLY A 239 -9.36 10.33 -1.53
N ALA A 240 -9.00 9.65 -2.63
CA ALA A 240 -7.64 9.62 -3.16
C ALA A 240 -7.16 10.99 -3.62
N ALA A 241 -8.02 11.79 -4.27
CA ALA A 241 -7.71 13.18 -4.64
C ALA A 241 -7.56 14.08 -3.40
N THR A 242 -8.47 13.95 -2.43
CA THR A 242 -8.47 14.76 -1.20
C THR A 242 -7.20 14.55 -0.39
N SER A 243 -6.73 13.32 -0.28
CA SER A 243 -5.50 13.01 0.45
C SER A 243 -4.23 13.61 -0.17
N LYS A 244 -4.26 13.91 -1.49
CA LYS A 244 -3.17 14.56 -2.24
C LYS A 244 -3.12 16.08 -2.02
N LEU A 245 -4.09 16.68 -1.34
CA LEU A 245 -4.12 18.11 -0.97
C LEU A 245 -3.16 18.43 0.18
N THR A 246 -1.91 18.01 0.05
CA THR A 246 -0.83 18.25 1.00
C THR A 246 0.46 18.63 0.26
N ARG A 247 1.51 19.01 0.99
CA ARG A 247 2.81 19.34 0.38
C ARG A 247 3.63 18.10 -0.01
N HIS A 248 3.13 16.91 0.27
CA HIS A 248 3.86 15.65 0.09
C HIS A 248 3.75 15.09 -1.34
N PHE A 249 2.63 15.30 -2.02
CA PHE A 249 2.36 14.65 -3.32
C PHE A 249 3.38 14.97 -4.44
N PRO A 250 3.89 16.20 -4.58
CA PRO A 250 4.93 16.49 -5.59
C PRO A 250 6.20 15.63 -5.44
N PHE A 251 6.54 15.20 -4.23
CA PHE A 251 7.67 14.30 -4.00
C PHE A 251 7.39 12.90 -4.58
N VAL A 252 6.19 12.36 -4.37
CA VAL A 252 5.76 11.09 -4.97
C VAL A 252 5.86 11.13 -6.49
N ILE A 253 5.37 12.21 -7.10
CA ILE A 253 5.46 12.39 -8.56
C ILE A 253 6.91 12.40 -9.03
N SER A 254 7.79 13.19 -8.40
CA SER A 254 9.20 13.24 -8.82
C SER A 254 9.88 11.87 -8.74
N THR A 255 9.66 11.12 -7.66
CA THR A 255 10.23 9.78 -7.46
C THR A 255 9.64 8.74 -8.41
N MET A 256 8.34 8.79 -8.64
CA MET A 256 7.63 7.88 -9.54
C MET A 256 8.10 8.08 -10.99
N MET A 257 8.12 9.32 -11.46
CA MET A 257 8.49 9.61 -12.85
C MET A 257 9.98 9.36 -13.11
N SER A 258 10.86 9.59 -12.12
CA SER A 258 12.27 9.24 -12.25
C SER A 258 12.51 7.72 -12.29
N ASN A 259 11.62 6.92 -11.69
CA ASN A 259 11.69 5.46 -11.72
C ASN A 259 10.98 4.82 -12.92
N SER A 260 10.15 5.57 -13.65
CA SER A 260 9.33 5.03 -14.74
C SER A 260 10.19 4.35 -15.84
N PRO A 261 9.85 3.12 -16.25
CA PRO A 261 10.55 2.41 -17.33
C PRO A 261 10.24 2.98 -18.72
N VAL A 262 9.12 3.70 -18.84
CA VAL A 262 8.66 4.36 -20.08
C VAL A 262 9.40 5.67 -20.28
N MET A 263 9.68 6.42 -19.19
CA MET A 263 10.46 7.66 -19.25
C MET A 263 11.96 7.40 -19.32
N ARG A 264 12.46 6.83 -20.42
CA ARG A 264 13.88 6.44 -20.53
C ARG A 264 14.90 7.59 -20.60
N PRO A 265 14.68 8.69 -21.35
CA PRO A 265 15.69 9.72 -21.49
C PRO A 265 15.99 10.45 -20.17
N LYS A 266 17.27 10.48 -19.77
CA LYS A 266 17.72 11.11 -18.52
C LYS A 266 17.30 12.58 -18.41
N PHE A 267 17.33 13.32 -19.51
CA PHE A 267 16.94 14.74 -19.51
C PHE A 267 15.47 14.94 -19.11
N LEU A 268 14.56 14.06 -19.54
CA LEU A 268 13.15 14.14 -19.16
C LEU A 268 12.95 13.86 -17.67
N LYS A 269 13.67 12.87 -17.11
CA LYS A 269 13.62 12.57 -15.67
C LYS A 269 14.17 13.74 -14.84
N ARG A 270 15.28 14.36 -15.28
CA ARG A 270 15.88 15.52 -14.63
C ARG A 270 14.91 16.73 -14.54
N MET A 271 13.96 16.87 -15.47
CA MET A 271 12.95 17.96 -15.44
C MET A 271 11.98 17.87 -14.24
N PHE A 272 11.87 16.72 -13.58
CA PHE A 272 11.06 16.56 -12.37
C PHE A 272 11.74 17.08 -11.10
N PHE A 273 12.99 17.50 -11.18
CA PHE A 273 13.76 18.05 -10.08
C PHE A 273 14.01 19.55 -10.26
N ALA A 274 14.22 20.28 -9.16
CA ALA A 274 14.40 21.72 -9.16
C ALA A 274 15.67 22.15 -9.93
N LYS A 275 16.80 21.51 -9.64
CA LYS A 275 18.07 21.72 -10.36
C LYS A 275 19.01 20.53 -10.18
N PHE A 276 19.00 19.59 -11.13
CA PHE A 276 19.93 18.46 -11.08
C PHE A 276 21.37 18.87 -11.43
N PRO A 277 22.42 18.35 -10.74
CA PRO A 277 22.42 17.40 -9.61
C PRO A 277 22.48 18.03 -8.21
N GLU A 278 22.41 19.34 -8.08
CA GLU A 278 22.59 20.07 -6.81
C GLU A 278 21.35 20.10 -5.92
N ASP A 279 20.17 20.17 -6.54
CA ASP A 279 18.88 20.29 -5.89
C ASP A 279 17.88 19.26 -6.44
N LEU A 280 17.67 18.21 -5.66
CA LEU A 280 16.76 17.10 -5.96
C LEU A 280 15.37 17.27 -5.32
N ARG A 281 15.00 18.48 -4.90
CA ARG A 281 13.60 18.77 -4.52
C ARG A 281 12.71 18.75 -5.76
N PRO A 282 11.38 18.53 -5.60
CA PRO A 282 10.45 18.54 -6.72
C PRO A 282 10.53 19.83 -7.55
N GLY A 283 10.72 19.69 -8.86
CA GLY A 283 10.72 20.79 -9.82
C GLY A 283 9.32 21.20 -10.28
N ARG A 284 9.24 22.22 -11.13
CA ARG A 284 7.96 22.77 -11.63
C ARG A 284 7.08 21.71 -12.30
N MET A 285 7.67 20.79 -13.07
CA MET A 285 6.91 19.71 -13.73
C MET A 285 6.25 18.77 -12.73
N SER A 286 6.93 18.44 -11.62
CA SER A 286 6.38 17.61 -10.56
C SER A 286 5.16 18.27 -9.91
N HIS A 287 5.22 19.58 -9.67
CA HIS A 287 4.09 20.34 -9.14
C HIS A 287 2.91 20.39 -10.12
N ILE A 288 3.16 20.70 -11.40
CA ILE A 288 2.10 20.76 -12.42
C ILE A 288 1.39 19.41 -12.53
N LEU A 289 2.16 18.32 -12.68
CA LEU A 289 1.61 16.99 -12.82
C LEU A 289 0.88 16.55 -11.55
N ALA A 290 1.41 16.84 -10.35
CA ALA A 290 0.74 16.57 -9.08
C ALA A 290 -0.64 17.25 -9.00
N HIS A 291 -0.72 18.55 -9.31
CA HIS A 291 -2.00 19.27 -9.25
C HIS A 291 -2.98 18.81 -10.34
N PHE A 292 -2.49 18.59 -11.56
CA PHE A 292 -3.33 18.12 -12.67
C PHE A 292 -3.89 16.72 -12.43
N SER A 293 -3.05 15.79 -11.97
CA SER A 293 -3.47 14.44 -11.57
C SER A 293 -4.50 14.47 -10.43
N THR A 294 -4.30 15.33 -9.43
CA THR A 294 -5.26 15.52 -8.33
C THR A 294 -6.60 16.05 -8.84
N ALA A 295 -6.59 17.00 -9.78
CA ALA A 295 -7.80 17.55 -10.37
C ALA A 295 -8.56 16.51 -11.20
N ILE A 296 -7.86 15.70 -12.01
CA ILE A 296 -8.48 14.59 -12.75
C ILE A 296 -9.16 13.62 -11.78
N GLU A 297 -8.41 13.14 -10.78
CA GLU A 297 -8.90 12.14 -9.83
C GLU A 297 -10.05 12.65 -8.96
N GLY A 298 -10.17 13.96 -8.73
CA GLY A 298 -11.28 14.56 -7.98
C GLY A 298 -12.50 14.94 -8.84
N LEU A 299 -12.30 15.41 -10.08
CA LEU A 299 -13.36 16.02 -10.90
C LEU A 299 -13.93 15.07 -11.96
N VAL A 300 -13.12 14.22 -12.56
CA VAL A 300 -13.58 13.27 -13.60
C VAL A 300 -14.59 12.26 -13.04
N PRO A 301 -14.44 11.72 -11.82
CA PRO A 301 -15.48 10.89 -11.20
C PRO A 301 -16.84 11.58 -11.12
N LEU A 302 -16.89 12.88 -10.77
CA LEU A 302 -18.14 13.63 -10.73
C LEU A 302 -18.77 13.72 -12.12
N ALA A 303 -17.95 14.02 -13.14
CA ALA A 303 -18.42 14.03 -14.53
C ALA A 303 -18.98 12.65 -14.94
N LEU A 304 -18.27 11.56 -14.63
CA LEU A 304 -18.73 10.19 -14.90
C LEU A 304 -20.04 9.86 -14.18
N PHE A 305 -20.16 10.24 -12.90
CA PHE A 305 -21.31 9.89 -12.07
C PHE A 305 -22.59 10.63 -12.48
N PHE A 306 -22.47 11.88 -12.94
CA PHE A 306 -23.62 12.69 -13.35
C PHE A 306 -23.89 12.64 -14.87
N SER A 307 -23.06 11.96 -15.66
CA SER A 307 -23.29 11.77 -17.09
C SER A 307 -24.05 10.47 -17.36
N HIS A 308 -25.12 10.54 -18.15
CA HIS A 308 -26.02 9.41 -18.43
C HIS A 308 -25.84 8.84 -19.84
N GLY A 309 -24.60 8.87 -20.36
CA GLY A 309 -24.24 8.40 -21.70
C GLY A 309 -23.79 9.52 -22.65
N GLY A 310 -23.56 9.16 -23.91
CA GLY A 310 -23.14 10.08 -24.97
C GLY A 310 -21.70 10.59 -24.84
N TRP A 311 -21.40 11.69 -25.54
CA TRP A 311 -20.06 12.29 -25.58
C TRP A 311 -19.50 12.70 -24.21
N PRO A 312 -20.27 13.29 -23.27
CA PRO A 312 -19.75 13.63 -21.95
C PRO A 312 -19.21 12.41 -21.20
N THR A 313 -19.98 11.31 -21.15
CA THR A 313 -19.54 10.05 -20.55
C THR A 313 -18.31 9.50 -21.27
N ALA A 314 -18.30 9.48 -22.61
CA ALA A 314 -17.19 8.95 -23.39
C ALA A 314 -15.87 9.70 -23.13
N VAL A 315 -15.91 11.04 -23.10
CA VAL A 315 -14.73 11.88 -22.83
C VAL A 315 -14.24 11.69 -21.40
N ALA A 316 -15.14 11.72 -20.41
CA ALA A 316 -14.78 11.52 -19.01
C ALA A 316 -14.18 10.11 -18.79
N ALA A 317 -14.77 9.08 -19.39
CA ALA A 317 -14.27 7.71 -19.32
C ALA A 317 -12.90 7.58 -19.97
N PHE A 318 -12.71 8.17 -21.15
CA PHE A 318 -11.41 8.18 -21.84
C PHE A 318 -10.32 8.82 -20.97
N VAL A 319 -10.59 10.01 -20.41
CA VAL A 319 -9.64 10.69 -19.52
C VAL A 319 -9.31 9.82 -18.30
N MET A 320 -10.31 9.18 -17.69
CA MET A 320 -10.10 8.35 -16.49
C MET A 320 -9.32 7.06 -16.80
N VAL A 321 -9.59 6.43 -17.94
CA VAL A 321 -8.83 5.26 -18.42
C VAL A 321 -7.38 5.66 -18.72
N CYS A 322 -7.16 6.77 -19.43
CA CYS A 322 -5.80 7.28 -19.69
C CYS A 322 -5.06 7.62 -18.40
N PHE A 323 -5.75 8.17 -17.39
CA PHE A 323 -5.18 8.46 -16.08
C PHE A 323 -4.67 7.18 -15.40
N HIS A 324 -5.51 6.15 -15.28
CA HIS A 324 -5.11 4.86 -14.70
C HIS A 324 -4.04 4.14 -15.52
N PHE A 325 -4.12 4.21 -16.86
CA PHE A 325 -3.09 3.66 -17.74
C PHE A 325 -1.74 4.38 -17.58
N GLY A 326 -1.75 5.71 -17.37
CA GLY A 326 -0.55 6.47 -17.06
C GLY A 326 0.14 6.01 -15.78
N ILE A 327 -0.63 5.74 -14.73
CA ILE A 327 -0.11 5.19 -13.47
C ILE A 327 0.42 3.76 -13.67
N LEU A 328 -0.35 2.90 -14.34
CA LEU A 328 0.02 1.51 -14.63
C LEU A 328 1.33 1.43 -15.45
N SER A 329 1.45 2.24 -16.49
CA SER A 329 2.61 2.25 -17.38
C SER A 329 3.88 2.82 -16.73
N ALA A 330 3.75 3.60 -15.66
CA ALA A 330 4.89 4.04 -14.87
C ALA A 330 5.55 2.92 -14.06
N ILE A 331 4.91 1.74 -13.94
CA ILE A 331 5.33 0.59 -13.10
C ILE A 331 5.97 1.07 -11.78
N PRO A 332 5.26 1.86 -10.98
CA PRO A 332 5.80 2.37 -9.73
C PRO A 332 6.12 1.23 -8.75
N MET A 333 7.20 1.39 -7.98
CA MET A 333 7.54 0.42 -6.93
C MET A 333 6.46 0.40 -5.85
N GLY A 334 6.13 -0.79 -5.34
CA GLY A 334 5.16 -0.94 -4.25
C GLY A 334 3.71 -0.62 -4.62
N VAL A 335 3.29 -0.84 -5.88
CA VAL A 335 1.95 -0.47 -6.38
C VAL A 335 1.16 -1.66 -6.91
N PRO A 336 -0.16 -1.76 -6.61
CA PRO A 336 -1.06 -2.66 -7.29
C PRO A 336 -1.20 -2.23 -8.74
N LEU A 337 -0.55 -2.97 -9.61
CA LEU A 337 -0.79 -2.87 -11.04
C LEU A 337 -2.21 -3.37 -11.34
N GLU A 338 -2.64 -4.44 -10.67
CA GLU A 338 -3.94 -5.09 -10.80
C GLU A 338 -5.09 -4.15 -10.41
N TRP A 339 -4.92 -3.35 -9.34
CA TRP A 339 -5.92 -2.35 -8.95
C TRP A 339 -6.17 -1.33 -10.06
N ASN A 340 -5.12 -0.84 -10.75
CA ASN A 340 -5.32 0.11 -11.84
C ASN A 340 -6.07 -0.53 -13.02
N VAL A 341 -5.80 -1.80 -13.32
CA VAL A 341 -6.55 -2.58 -14.31
C VAL A 341 -8.01 -2.73 -13.91
N PHE A 342 -8.27 -3.09 -12.65
CA PHE A 342 -9.61 -3.20 -12.09
C PHE A 342 -10.36 -1.86 -12.10
N MET A 343 -9.70 -0.73 -11.80
CA MET A 343 -10.34 0.58 -11.85
C MET A 343 -10.68 1.01 -13.28
N MET A 344 -9.82 0.70 -14.27
CA MET A 344 -10.18 0.90 -15.68
C MET A 344 -11.38 0.04 -16.07
N PHE A 345 -11.42 -1.23 -15.65
CA PHE A 345 -12.58 -2.08 -15.86
C PHE A 345 -13.84 -1.55 -15.16
N SER A 346 -13.72 -0.96 -13.97
CA SER A 346 -14.82 -0.31 -13.26
C SER A 346 -15.35 0.92 -14.00
N VAL A 347 -14.48 1.74 -14.60
CA VAL A 347 -14.90 2.86 -15.46
C VAL A 347 -15.76 2.33 -16.62
N LEU A 348 -15.27 1.32 -17.34
CA LEU A 348 -15.97 0.78 -18.50
C LEU A 348 -17.27 0.07 -18.10
N SER A 349 -17.22 -0.82 -17.11
CA SER A 349 -18.36 -1.65 -16.71
C SER A 349 -19.46 -0.82 -16.05
N LEU A 350 -19.12 0.04 -15.08
CA LEU A 350 -20.13 0.79 -14.33
C LEU A 350 -20.56 2.07 -15.05
N PHE A 351 -19.62 2.86 -15.56
CA PHE A 351 -19.91 4.21 -16.05
C PHE A 351 -20.13 4.29 -17.56
N VAL A 352 -19.69 3.30 -18.34
CA VAL A 352 -19.94 3.23 -19.79
C VAL A 352 -21.06 2.25 -20.12
N ALA A 353 -20.94 0.98 -19.73
CA ALA A 353 -21.95 -0.04 -20.07
C ALA A 353 -23.28 0.16 -19.33
N HIS A 354 -23.23 0.70 -18.11
CA HIS A 354 -24.42 1.04 -17.32
C HIS A 354 -24.59 2.54 -17.13
N ALA A 355 -24.22 3.34 -18.14
CA ALA A 355 -24.29 4.80 -18.09
C ALA A 355 -25.70 5.34 -17.78
N GLN A 356 -26.74 4.64 -18.24
CA GLN A 356 -28.14 5.00 -18.06
C GLN A 356 -28.63 4.92 -16.60
N ILE A 357 -27.99 4.12 -15.74
CA ILE A 357 -28.38 3.96 -14.34
C ILE A 357 -27.81 5.14 -13.53
N GLY A 358 -28.66 6.08 -13.15
CA GLY A 358 -28.31 7.29 -12.41
C GLY A 358 -28.67 7.23 -10.93
N ILE A 359 -28.22 8.23 -10.16
CA ILE A 359 -28.58 8.37 -8.74
C ILE A 359 -30.10 8.55 -8.52
N THR A 360 -30.82 9.03 -9.54
CA THR A 360 -32.28 9.21 -9.50
C THR A 360 -33.06 7.90 -9.55
N ASP A 361 -32.41 6.81 -9.97
CA ASP A 361 -33.02 5.49 -10.07
C ASP A 361 -32.95 4.72 -8.74
N ILE A 362 -32.41 5.33 -7.69
CA ILE A 362 -32.22 4.70 -6.40
C ILE A 362 -33.57 4.27 -5.78
N THR A 363 -33.63 3.03 -5.32
CA THR A 363 -34.85 2.42 -4.79
C THR A 363 -34.83 2.24 -3.27
N SER A 364 -33.64 2.24 -2.65
CA SER A 364 -33.47 2.12 -1.20
C SER A 364 -32.42 3.10 -0.64
N PRO A 365 -32.41 3.39 0.67
CA PRO A 365 -31.40 4.28 1.27
C PRO A 365 -30.01 3.63 1.39
N TRP A 366 -29.87 2.32 1.17
CA TRP A 366 -28.65 1.56 1.49
C TRP A 366 -27.41 2.00 0.69
N PRO A 367 -27.48 2.28 -0.63
CA PRO A 367 -26.34 2.82 -1.38
C PRO A 367 -25.80 4.12 -0.78
N ILE A 368 -26.69 5.02 -0.32
CA ILE A 368 -26.30 6.28 0.30
C ILE A 368 -25.67 6.06 1.67
N LEU A 369 -26.24 5.18 2.50
CA LEU A 369 -25.67 4.85 3.80
C LEU A 369 -24.28 4.22 3.68
N LEU A 370 -24.07 3.33 2.71
CA LEU A 370 -22.75 2.77 2.39
C LEU A 370 -21.77 3.89 1.99
N PHE A 371 -22.17 4.77 1.08
CA PHE A 371 -21.35 5.91 0.66
C PHE A 371 -20.95 6.81 1.84
N LEU A 372 -21.90 7.15 2.72
CA LEU A 372 -21.64 7.97 3.90
C LEU A 372 -20.67 7.28 4.87
N ALA A 373 -20.78 5.97 5.06
CA ALA A 373 -19.85 5.21 5.89
C ALA A 373 -18.41 5.23 5.32
N LEU A 374 -18.27 5.05 4.00
CA LEU A 374 -16.98 5.12 3.32
C LEU A 374 -16.40 6.54 3.38
N ALA A 375 -17.19 7.56 3.03
CA ALA A 375 -16.78 8.96 3.09
C ALA A 375 -16.36 9.37 4.52
N THR A 376 -17.10 8.94 5.54
CA THR A 376 -16.74 9.18 6.95
C THR A 376 -15.40 8.53 7.29
N THR A 377 -15.18 7.29 6.84
CA THR A 377 -13.91 6.58 7.06
C THR A 377 -12.73 7.33 6.41
N VAL A 378 -12.92 7.84 5.19
CA VAL A 378 -11.93 8.66 4.48
C VAL A 378 -11.64 9.97 5.25
N VAL A 379 -12.68 10.67 5.69
CA VAL A 379 -12.54 11.91 6.47
C VAL A 379 -11.78 11.64 7.78
N LEU A 380 -12.11 10.58 8.50
CA LEU A 380 -11.39 10.18 9.71
C LEU A 380 -9.94 9.81 9.40
N GLY A 381 -9.68 9.08 8.30
CA GLY A 381 -8.32 8.76 7.86
C GLY A 381 -7.45 9.96 7.52
N ASN A 382 -8.03 11.06 7.07
CA ASN A 382 -7.30 12.30 6.77
C ASN A 382 -7.20 13.25 7.98
N THR A 383 -8.10 13.16 8.96
CA THR A 383 -8.13 14.04 10.13
C THR A 383 -7.44 13.45 11.35
N VAL A 384 -7.51 12.13 11.55
CA VAL A 384 -6.87 11.40 12.66
C VAL A 384 -6.08 10.19 12.13
N PRO A 385 -5.07 10.41 11.26
CA PRO A 385 -4.36 9.36 10.55
C PRO A 385 -3.71 8.29 11.44
N ARG A 386 -3.35 8.61 12.69
CA ARG A 386 -2.83 7.63 13.67
C ARG A 386 -3.81 6.51 14.02
N LYS A 387 -5.11 6.72 13.79
CA LYS A 387 -6.18 5.78 14.20
C LYS A 387 -6.74 4.96 13.04
N VAL A 388 -6.55 5.42 11.82
CA VAL A 388 -7.14 4.83 10.63
C VAL A 388 -6.02 4.64 9.63
N SER A 389 -5.88 3.39 9.18
CA SER A 389 -4.94 3.03 8.12
C SER A 389 -5.02 3.99 6.94
N PHE A 390 -3.88 4.21 6.30
CA PHE A 390 -3.85 5.04 5.09
C PHE A 390 -4.68 4.40 3.95
N LEU A 391 -4.92 3.08 3.99
CA LEU A 391 -5.73 2.37 3.01
C LEU A 391 -7.20 2.79 3.10
N PRO A 392 -7.93 2.62 4.23
CA PRO A 392 -9.29 3.15 4.35
C PRO A 392 -9.36 4.69 4.31
N GLY A 393 -8.27 5.38 4.68
CA GLY A 393 -8.14 6.83 4.51
C GLY A 393 -8.00 7.29 3.06
N MET A 394 -7.93 6.37 2.09
CA MET A 394 -7.70 6.61 0.67
C MET A 394 -6.44 7.44 0.41
N ARG A 395 -5.41 7.32 1.24
CA ARG A 395 -4.15 8.11 1.12
C ARG A 395 -3.16 7.49 0.14
N TYR A 396 -3.67 6.70 -0.81
CA TYR A 396 -2.87 6.07 -1.86
C TYR A 396 -2.12 7.12 -2.66
N TYR A 397 -0.81 6.95 -2.75
CA TYR A 397 0.08 7.85 -3.48
C TYR A 397 0.09 9.29 -2.99
N ALA A 398 -0.44 9.59 -1.81
CA ALA A 398 -0.50 10.95 -1.29
C ALA A 398 0.86 11.48 -0.80
N GLY A 399 1.85 10.60 -0.60
CA GLY A 399 3.13 10.97 0.02
C GLY A 399 3.06 11.06 1.54
N ASN A 400 1.90 10.70 2.12
CA ASN A 400 1.53 11.01 3.49
C ASN A 400 0.83 9.80 4.14
N TRP A 401 1.53 9.09 5.04
CA TRP A 401 1.12 7.87 5.73
C TRP A 401 2.07 7.59 6.89
N ASP A 402 1.69 6.68 7.78
CA ASP A 402 2.50 6.31 8.94
C ASP A 402 3.73 5.52 8.50
N THR A 403 4.90 5.89 8.98
CA THR A 403 6.17 5.23 8.63
C THR A 403 7.00 4.95 9.87
N THR A 404 7.84 3.92 9.83
CA THR A 404 8.76 3.65 10.93
C THR A 404 10.14 3.27 10.40
N LEU A 405 11.17 3.53 11.20
CA LEU A 405 12.55 3.13 10.93
C LEU A 405 13.08 2.37 12.14
N TRP A 406 13.60 1.17 11.92
CA TRP A 406 14.05 0.26 12.97
C TRP A 406 15.57 0.20 12.98
N CYS A 407 16.17 0.54 14.11
CA CYS A 407 17.59 0.41 14.41
C CYS A 407 17.77 -0.87 15.24
N VAL A 408 18.38 -1.89 14.65
CA VAL A 408 18.42 -3.26 15.18
C VAL A 408 19.89 -3.69 15.34
N LYS A 409 20.28 -4.10 16.55
CA LYS A 409 21.61 -4.68 16.79
C LYS A 409 21.68 -6.14 16.29
N PRO A 410 22.87 -6.65 15.93
CA PRO A 410 23.02 -8.06 15.54
C PRO A 410 22.49 -9.08 16.56
N SER A 411 22.59 -8.77 17.87
CA SER A 411 22.04 -9.62 18.93
C SER A 411 20.50 -9.73 18.85
N ALA A 412 19.82 -8.64 18.47
CA ALA A 412 18.38 -8.64 18.23
C ALA A 412 18.01 -9.40 16.97
N GLU A 413 18.80 -9.29 15.89
CA GLU A 413 18.57 -10.04 14.65
C GLU A 413 18.61 -11.55 14.91
N ALA A 414 19.58 -12.02 15.71
CA ALA A 414 19.67 -13.41 16.13
C ALA A 414 18.45 -13.85 16.96
N LYS A 415 17.98 -13.03 17.90
CA LYS A 415 16.75 -13.29 18.68
C LYS A 415 15.52 -13.34 17.77
N ILE A 416 15.45 -12.53 16.72
CA ILE A 416 14.36 -12.54 15.74
C ILE A 416 14.37 -13.86 14.96
N GLU A 417 15.51 -14.25 14.41
CA GLU A 417 15.65 -15.47 13.62
C GLU A 417 15.31 -16.73 14.42
N GLN A 418 15.65 -16.76 15.71
CA GLN A 418 15.40 -17.91 16.58
C GLN A 418 13.94 -18.00 17.07
N ASN A 419 13.28 -16.88 17.33
CA ASN A 419 12.03 -16.86 18.10
C ASN A 419 10.78 -16.50 17.28
N LEU A 420 10.93 -15.97 16.06
CA LEU A 420 9.78 -15.69 15.19
C LEU A 420 9.50 -16.86 14.25
N VAL A 421 8.22 -17.19 14.09
CA VAL A 421 7.75 -18.12 13.06
C VAL A 421 7.57 -17.34 11.76
N THR A 422 8.63 -17.27 10.96
CA THR A 422 8.65 -16.57 9.67
C THR A 422 9.16 -17.49 8.56
N ILE A 423 8.89 -17.12 7.32
CA ILE A 423 9.40 -17.83 6.13
C ILE A 423 10.53 -17.04 5.47
N ALA A 424 10.42 -15.71 5.52
CA ALA A 424 11.46 -14.82 5.02
C ALA A 424 12.52 -14.56 6.10
N ASN A 425 13.78 -14.51 5.68
CA ASN A 425 14.90 -14.10 6.53
C ASN A 425 14.86 -12.58 6.81
N MET A 426 15.73 -12.10 7.70
CA MET A 426 15.95 -10.66 7.87
C MET A 426 16.28 -9.98 6.53
N PRO A 427 15.82 -8.72 6.30
CA PRO A 427 15.96 -8.08 5.00
C PRO A 427 17.40 -7.95 4.48
N ALA A 428 18.37 -7.70 5.36
CA ALA A 428 19.78 -7.66 4.99
C ALA A 428 20.26 -9.04 4.49
N ALA A 429 19.98 -10.11 5.24
CA ALA A 429 20.34 -11.47 4.87
C ALA A 429 19.70 -11.93 3.53
N GLN A 430 18.49 -11.47 3.21
CA GLN A 430 17.87 -11.73 1.90
C GLN A 430 18.66 -11.08 0.75
N LEU A 431 19.11 -9.83 0.94
CA LEU A 431 19.89 -9.12 -0.06
C LEU A 431 21.30 -9.71 -0.19
N GLU A 432 21.96 -10.05 0.91
CA GLU A 432 23.26 -10.73 0.90
C GLU A 432 23.19 -12.05 0.12
N LYS A 433 22.16 -12.85 0.37
CA LYS A 433 21.94 -14.11 -0.37
C LYS A 433 21.69 -13.88 -1.87
N PHE A 434 20.97 -12.84 -2.23
CA PHE A 434 20.62 -12.55 -3.63
C PHE A 434 21.78 -11.92 -4.41
N TYR A 435 22.53 -11.00 -3.79
CA TYR A 435 23.62 -10.26 -4.41
C TYR A 435 25.00 -10.91 -4.19
N GLY A 436 25.11 -11.92 -3.34
CA GLY A 436 26.28 -12.79 -3.19
C GLY A 436 27.28 -12.38 -2.11
N SER A 437 27.23 -11.15 -1.61
CA SER A 437 28.08 -10.69 -0.49
C SER A 437 27.47 -9.52 0.26
N LYS A 438 28.02 -9.22 1.46
CA LYS A 438 27.66 -8.04 2.27
C LYS A 438 27.94 -6.75 1.53
N GLU A 439 29.11 -6.66 0.91
CA GLU A 439 29.57 -5.52 0.13
C GLU A 439 28.64 -5.26 -1.05
N ALA A 440 28.28 -6.31 -1.81
CA ALA A 440 27.37 -6.22 -2.93
C ALA A 440 25.95 -5.81 -2.52
N ALA A 441 25.52 -6.16 -1.30
CA ALA A 441 24.22 -5.78 -0.75
C ALA A 441 24.14 -4.32 -0.26
N GLN A 442 25.27 -3.66 0.02
CA GLN A 442 25.25 -2.27 0.53
C GLN A 442 24.66 -1.28 -0.46
N ILE A 443 25.01 -1.38 -1.75
CA ILE A 443 24.48 -0.49 -2.80
C ILE A 443 22.95 -0.56 -2.88
N PRO A 444 22.30 -1.74 -3.03
CA PRO A 444 20.84 -1.81 -3.07
C PRO A 444 20.17 -1.40 -1.73
N ILE A 445 20.82 -1.58 -0.58
CA ILE A 445 20.33 -1.05 0.71
C ILE A 445 20.28 0.47 0.68
N PHE A 446 21.38 1.13 0.32
CA PHE A 446 21.46 2.59 0.26
C PHE A 446 20.64 3.20 -0.88
N MET A 447 20.41 2.47 -1.97
CA MET A 447 19.41 2.84 -2.98
C MET A 447 17.99 2.87 -2.39
N GLY A 448 17.66 1.90 -1.51
CA GLY A 448 16.41 1.91 -0.74
C GLY A 448 16.30 3.11 0.20
N TYR A 449 17.40 3.50 0.86
CA TYR A 449 17.43 4.72 1.68
C TYR A 449 17.26 5.98 0.84
N ALA A 450 17.90 6.06 -0.33
CA ALA A 450 17.69 7.15 -1.28
C ALA A 450 16.22 7.27 -1.67
N PHE A 451 15.57 6.16 -2.05
CA PHE A 451 14.13 6.13 -2.33
C PHE A 451 13.29 6.67 -1.16
N ARG A 452 13.56 6.22 0.07
CA ARG A 452 12.87 6.73 1.26
C ARG A 452 13.13 8.23 1.47
N ALA A 453 14.36 8.68 1.29
CA ALA A 453 14.80 10.07 1.44
C ALA A 453 14.24 11.06 0.40
N PHE A 454 13.86 10.58 -0.78
CA PHE A 454 13.10 11.39 -1.73
C PHE A 454 11.72 11.75 -1.19
N ASN A 455 11.11 10.86 -0.41
CA ASN A 455 9.86 11.17 0.27
C ASN A 455 10.16 12.03 1.50
N THR A 456 9.28 12.99 1.77
CA THR A 456 9.39 13.89 2.93
C THR A 456 9.64 13.17 4.25
N HIS A 457 8.98 12.03 4.50
CA HIS A 457 9.16 11.23 5.71
C HIS A 457 10.59 10.74 5.89
N GLY A 458 11.30 10.38 4.81
CA GLY A 458 12.65 9.85 4.92
C GLY A 458 13.61 10.83 5.58
N LYS A 459 13.43 12.13 5.30
CA LYS A 459 14.22 13.21 5.91
C LYS A 459 14.02 13.25 7.42
N ALA A 460 12.77 13.19 7.87
CA ALA A 460 12.45 13.12 9.29
C ALA A 460 12.94 11.81 9.93
N LEU A 461 12.75 10.66 9.27
CA LEU A 461 13.18 9.36 9.78
C LEU A 461 14.69 9.30 10.02
N PHE A 462 15.50 9.77 9.07
CA PHE A 462 16.96 9.75 9.23
C PHE A 462 17.45 10.76 10.28
N THR A 463 16.84 11.94 10.39
CA THR A 463 17.10 12.84 11.53
C THR A 463 16.76 12.20 12.87
N LEU A 464 15.59 11.59 12.96
CA LEU A 464 15.12 10.95 14.19
C LEU A 464 15.90 9.68 14.53
N ALA A 465 16.54 9.02 13.56
CA ALA A 465 17.40 7.87 13.80
C ALA A 465 18.61 8.23 14.67
N HIS A 466 19.24 9.39 14.43
CA HIS A 466 20.32 9.90 15.28
C HIS A 466 19.86 10.07 16.73
N ARG A 467 18.63 10.58 16.92
CA ARG A 467 18.03 10.72 18.25
C ARG A 467 17.68 9.37 18.88
N ALA A 468 17.17 8.44 18.08
CA ALA A 468 16.79 7.10 18.53
C ALA A 468 17.99 6.29 19.05
N MET A 469 19.18 6.53 18.51
CA MET A 469 20.44 5.91 18.88
C MET A 469 21.33 6.80 19.76
N ALA A 470 20.80 7.92 20.28
CA ALA A 470 21.58 8.84 21.10
C ALA A 470 22.18 8.13 22.33
N GLY A 471 23.48 8.36 22.58
CA GLY A 471 24.24 7.69 23.64
C GLY A 471 24.64 6.24 23.32
N GLN A 472 24.49 5.80 22.08
CA GLN A 472 24.97 4.52 21.56
C GLN A 472 25.85 4.77 20.33
N ASN A 473 26.63 3.76 19.93
CA ASN A 473 27.35 3.81 18.66
C ASN A 473 26.38 3.48 17.51
N GLU A 474 26.22 4.37 16.53
CA GLU A 474 25.32 4.13 15.39
C GLU A 474 25.79 2.97 14.51
N ASP A 475 27.10 2.72 14.46
CA ASP A 475 27.70 1.64 13.65
C ASP A 475 27.33 0.25 14.16
N ASP A 476 26.83 0.14 15.40
CA ASP A 476 26.36 -1.11 15.99
C ASP A 476 24.97 -1.52 15.46
N TYR A 477 24.27 -0.63 14.75
CA TYR A 477 22.89 -0.85 14.32
C TYR A 477 22.75 -1.04 12.82
N SER A 478 22.00 -2.07 12.46
CA SER A 478 21.35 -2.20 11.15
C SER A 478 20.10 -1.32 11.14
N ILE A 479 20.02 -0.39 10.19
CA ILE A 479 18.83 0.44 9.98
C ILE A 479 17.93 -0.25 8.96
N THR A 480 16.67 -0.46 9.27
CA THR A 480 15.73 -1.15 8.38
C THR A 480 14.40 -0.43 8.35
N ASP A 481 13.89 -0.17 7.14
CA ASP A 481 12.55 0.38 6.95
C ASP A 481 11.49 -0.57 7.55
N GLY A 482 10.55 -0.02 8.32
CA GLY A 482 9.51 -0.80 8.99
C GLY A 482 8.68 -1.65 8.03
N GLU A 483 8.52 -1.22 6.78
CA GLU A 483 7.87 -1.98 5.73
C GLU A 483 8.54 -3.35 5.48
N ARG A 484 9.87 -3.39 5.58
CA ARG A 484 10.65 -4.62 5.42
C ARG A 484 10.55 -5.53 6.64
N ILE A 485 10.55 -4.95 7.85
CA ILE A 485 10.29 -5.69 9.10
C ILE A 485 8.89 -6.29 9.08
N CYS A 486 7.88 -5.51 8.70
CA CYS A 486 6.50 -5.93 8.51
C CYS A 486 6.41 -7.12 7.55
N SER A 487 7.00 -6.96 6.36
CA SER A 487 7.01 -8.00 5.33
C SER A 487 7.57 -9.32 5.85
N MET A 488 8.67 -9.27 6.61
CA MET A 488 9.31 -10.43 7.23
C MET A 488 8.45 -11.03 8.36
N ALA A 489 8.00 -10.20 9.30
CA ALA A 489 7.37 -10.65 10.55
C ALA A 489 5.94 -11.15 10.36
N ILE A 490 5.14 -10.49 9.52
CA ILE A 490 3.70 -10.81 9.36
C ILE A 490 3.33 -11.34 7.98
N GLY A 491 4.27 -11.37 7.03
CA GLY A 491 4.09 -11.97 5.71
C GLY A 491 3.47 -11.05 4.65
N TRP A 492 3.10 -9.82 4.97
CA TRP A 492 2.53 -8.86 4.01
C TRP A 492 2.97 -7.43 4.33
N ASN A 493 3.15 -6.61 3.30
CA ASN A 493 3.43 -5.18 3.42
C ASN A 493 2.83 -4.46 2.20
N PHE A 494 2.28 -3.29 2.47
CA PHE A 494 1.82 -2.35 1.45
C PHE A 494 2.02 -0.88 1.91
N GLY A 495 3.11 -0.62 2.63
CA GLY A 495 3.44 0.71 3.11
C GLY A 495 2.66 1.20 4.32
N ASP A 496 1.84 0.35 4.96
CA ASP A 496 0.98 0.79 6.06
C ASP A 496 1.68 0.71 7.42
N GLY A 497 2.05 1.87 7.96
CA GLY A 497 2.64 2.00 9.29
C GLY A 497 1.81 1.42 10.44
N HIS A 498 0.50 1.24 10.25
CA HIS A 498 -0.34 0.58 11.27
C HIS A 498 0.01 -0.89 11.48
N MET A 499 0.79 -1.51 10.58
CA MET A 499 1.22 -2.89 10.70
C MET A 499 2.60 -3.05 11.34
N HIS A 500 3.39 -1.98 11.44
CA HIS A 500 4.72 -2.00 12.03
C HIS A 500 4.90 -0.92 13.09
N ASN A 501 3.82 -0.67 13.84
CA ASN A 501 3.78 0.24 14.97
C ASN A 501 4.03 -0.49 16.30
N GLU A 502 3.69 0.14 17.42
CA GLU A 502 3.88 -0.38 18.78
C GLU A 502 3.25 -1.76 18.98
N GLN A 503 2.18 -2.10 18.24
CA GLN A 503 1.59 -3.43 18.32
C GLN A 503 2.55 -4.52 17.82
N LEU A 504 3.23 -4.29 16.70
CA LEU A 504 4.23 -5.23 16.20
C LEU A 504 5.47 -5.25 17.10
N ILE A 505 5.91 -4.09 17.58
CA ILE A 505 7.03 -3.98 18.53
C ILE A 505 6.76 -4.84 19.77
N ASN A 506 5.59 -4.71 20.39
CA ASN A 506 5.20 -5.50 21.56
C ASN A 506 5.10 -7.00 21.26
N ALA A 507 4.58 -7.36 20.09
CA ALA A 507 4.49 -8.76 19.66
C ALA A 507 5.87 -9.40 19.48
N MET A 508 6.83 -8.64 18.92
CA MET A 508 8.22 -9.07 18.78
C MET A 508 8.92 -9.11 20.14
N GLN A 509 8.74 -8.10 21.00
CA GLN A 509 9.33 -8.09 22.34
C GLN A 509 8.89 -9.30 23.17
N THR A 510 7.60 -9.64 23.14
CA THR A 510 7.06 -10.79 23.88
C THR A 510 7.74 -12.10 23.50
N ARG A 511 8.15 -12.24 22.23
CA ARG A 511 8.79 -13.45 21.68
C ARG A 511 10.30 -13.44 21.85
N CYS A 512 10.94 -12.33 21.53
CA CYS A 512 12.38 -12.21 21.43
C CYS A 512 13.05 -11.83 22.74
N GLN A 513 12.31 -11.20 23.68
CA GLN A 513 12.84 -10.69 24.94
C GLN A 513 14.08 -9.82 24.69
N PHE A 514 13.91 -8.75 23.90
CA PHE A 514 15.00 -7.82 23.64
C PHE A 514 15.43 -7.12 24.94
N GLU A 515 16.71 -6.78 24.99
CA GLU A 515 17.34 -6.02 26.06
C GLU A 515 17.31 -4.51 25.73
N PRO A 516 17.44 -3.63 26.73
CA PRO A 516 17.49 -2.19 26.50
C PRO A 516 18.57 -1.80 25.48
N GLY A 517 18.18 -1.06 24.45
CA GLY A 517 19.07 -0.63 23.37
C GLY A 517 19.26 -1.63 22.24
N GLU A 518 18.69 -2.83 22.28
CA GLU A 518 18.84 -3.79 21.18
C GLU A 518 18.00 -3.43 19.95
N VAL A 519 16.80 -2.91 20.17
CA VAL A 519 15.87 -2.49 19.11
C VAL A 519 15.31 -1.11 19.45
N ARG A 520 15.75 -0.09 18.70
CA ARG A 520 15.26 1.29 18.78
C ARG A 520 14.44 1.60 17.53
N VAL A 521 13.23 2.14 17.70
CA VAL A 521 12.30 2.37 16.60
C VAL A 521 11.88 3.83 16.58
N VAL A 522 12.02 4.46 15.42
CA VAL A 522 11.40 5.73 15.10
C VAL A 522 10.01 5.45 14.55
N LEU A 523 8.97 6.02 15.15
CA LEU A 523 7.61 6.02 14.61
C LEU A 523 7.22 7.44 14.21
N LEU A 524 6.80 7.63 12.95
CA LEU A 524 6.35 8.90 12.40
C LEU A 524 4.92 8.75 11.89
N ASP A 525 3.98 9.46 12.50
CA ASP A 525 2.58 9.46 12.08
C ASP A 525 2.41 10.24 10.78
N GLY A 526 1.47 9.83 9.94
CA GLY A 526 1.03 10.61 8.79
C GLY A 526 0.53 11.99 9.23
N GLN A 527 0.77 13.01 8.41
CA GLN A 527 0.29 14.37 8.61
C GLN A 527 -1.25 14.41 8.57
N PRO A 528 -1.93 14.87 9.65
CA PRO A 528 -3.34 15.22 9.58
C PRO A 528 -3.54 16.39 8.61
N ILE A 529 -4.53 16.32 7.72
CA ILE A 529 -4.70 17.29 6.63
C ILE A 529 -4.82 18.75 7.11
N HIS A 530 -5.35 18.95 8.33
CA HIS A 530 -5.56 20.26 8.94
C HIS A 530 -4.38 20.77 9.79
N ARG A 531 -3.24 20.06 9.85
CA ARG A 531 -2.07 20.43 10.67
C ARG A 531 -0.78 20.41 9.85
N GLN A 532 0.05 21.44 9.95
CA GLN A 532 1.34 21.55 9.22
C GLN A 532 2.52 20.89 9.96
N ARG A 533 2.28 19.79 10.67
CA ARG A 533 3.29 19.03 11.43
C ARG A 533 2.97 17.53 11.45
N GLN A 534 4.00 16.70 11.58
CA GLN A 534 3.89 15.26 11.84
C GLN A 534 4.37 14.96 13.26
N ALA A 535 3.61 14.12 13.98
CA ALA A 535 4.00 13.66 15.30
C ALA A 535 4.95 12.47 15.18
N TYR A 536 5.92 12.37 16.09
CA TYR A 536 6.80 11.21 16.18
C TYR A 536 6.85 10.66 17.60
N ARG A 537 7.29 9.40 17.70
CA ARG A 537 7.60 8.69 18.93
C ARG A 537 8.89 7.90 18.74
N LEU A 538 9.76 7.91 19.75
CA LEU A 538 10.93 7.04 19.80
C LEU A 538 10.67 5.96 20.85
N VAL A 539 10.81 4.71 20.43
CA VAL A 539 10.49 3.53 21.24
C VAL A 539 11.70 2.62 21.31
N ASP A 540 12.00 2.14 22.50
CA ASP A 540 12.86 1.00 22.72
C ASP A 540 11.98 -0.23 22.93
N ALA A 541 12.22 -1.32 22.22
CA ALA A 541 11.33 -2.47 22.28
C ALA A 541 11.24 -3.10 23.68
N ALA A 542 12.30 -2.98 24.49
CA ALA A 542 12.36 -3.54 25.84
C ALA A 542 11.76 -2.61 26.89
N THR A 543 12.01 -1.30 26.78
CA THR A 543 11.69 -0.31 27.82
C THR A 543 10.50 0.61 27.47
N GLY A 544 10.03 0.56 26.23
CA GLY A 544 8.89 1.32 25.73
C GLY A 544 9.27 2.69 25.17
N GLU A 545 8.26 3.56 25.07
CA GLU A 545 8.43 4.94 24.59
C GLU A 545 9.33 5.76 25.52
N PHE A 546 10.32 6.44 24.96
CA PHE A 546 11.24 7.30 25.71
C PHE A 546 11.27 8.76 25.24
N GLU A 547 10.79 9.06 24.03
CA GLU A 547 10.67 10.44 23.53
C GLU A 547 9.44 10.59 22.64
N THR A 548 8.76 11.74 22.74
CA THR A 548 7.70 12.15 21.81
C THR A 548 7.84 13.61 21.42
N GLY A 549 7.39 13.93 20.21
CA GLY A 549 7.44 15.29 19.72
C GLY A 549 6.81 15.45 18.34
N TYR A 550 7.22 16.50 17.64
CA TYR A 550 6.79 16.73 16.26
C TYR A 550 7.90 17.36 15.40
N VAL A 551 7.71 17.24 14.08
CA VAL A 551 8.50 17.90 13.03
C VAL A 551 7.56 18.73 12.15
N ASN A 552 8.00 19.89 11.67
CA ASN A 552 7.18 20.70 10.77
C ASN A 552 7.29 20.23 9.33
N VAL A 553 6.17 20.26 8.60
CA VAL A 553 6.15 19.87 7.19
C VAL A 553 7.00 20.82 6.34
N ALA A 554 7.04 22.11 6.69
CA ALA A 554 7.85 23.10 6.01
C ALA A 554 9.36 22.74 6.03
N ASP A 555 9.85 22.19 7.15
CA ASP A 555 11.25 21.82 7.28
C ASP A 555 11.58 20.55 6.48
N MET A 556 10.62 19.63 6.35
CA MET A 556 10.79 18.42 5.54
C MET A 556 10.84 18.75 4.05
N VAL A 557 9.92 19.57 3.55
CA VAL A 557 9.81 19.83 2.10
C VAL A 557 10.96 20.68 1.55
N ASN A 558 11.64 21.47 2.40
CA ASN A 558 12.69 22.37 1.97
C ASN A 558 14.10 21.75 1.93
N ARG A 559 14.24 20.47 2.27
CA ARG A 559 15.54 19.80 2.43
C ARG A 559 15.90 18.84 1.30
N GLN A 560 17.20 18.62 1.13
CA GLN A 560 17.71 17.61 0.19
C GLN A 560 17.44 16.18 0.68
N PRO A 561 17.48 15.15 -0.18
CA PRO A 561 17.31 13.77 0.24
C PRO A 561 18.35 13.32 1.30
N TRP A 562 19.59 13.77 1.17
CA TRP A 562 20.70 13.42 2.08
C TRP A 562 20.81 14.35 3.29
N ASP A 563 19.83 15.20 3.56
CA ASP A 563 19.86 16.09 4.71
C ASP A 563 19.07 15.47 5.88
N ASP A 564 19.79 15.08 6.92
CA ASP A 564 19.31 14.43 8.13
C ASP A 564 19.43 15.32 9.38
N THR A 565 19.40 16.65 9.22
CA THR A 565 19.53 17.62 10.32
C THR A 565 18.27 18.48 10.57
N LEU A 566 17.09 17.88 10.41
CA LEU A 566 15.81 18.58 10.52
C LEU A 566 15.52 19.07 11.96
N PRO A 567 14.89 20.24 12.19
CA PRO A 567 14.58 20.71 13.54
C PRO A 567 13.51 19.84 14.19
N VAL A 568 13.81 19.29 15.37
CA VAL A 568 12.92 18.40 16.11
C VAL A 568 12.37 19.13 17.33
N HIS A 569 11.04 19.11 17.52
CA HIS A 569 10.37 19.74 18.65
C HIS A 569 9.91 18.68 19.65
N VAL A 570 10.69 18.48 20.70
CA VAL A 570 10.40 17.52 21.77
C VAL A 570 9.24 18.05 22.62
N THR A 571 8.23 17.22 22.84
CA THR A 571 7.09 17.51 23.73
C THR A 571 7.24 16.80 25.07
N SER A 572 7.77 15.58 25.08
CA SER A 572 8.06 14.82 26.30
C SER A 572 9.26 13.92 26.09
N GLU A 573 10.12 13.82 27.12
CA GLU A 573 11.30 12.97 27.12
C GLU A 573 11.43 12.29 28.49
N ARG A 574 11.56 10.96 28.50
CA ARG A 574 11.82 10.20 29.72
C ARG A 574 13.33 10.06 29.86
N ARG A 575 13.91 10.78 30.82
CA ARG A 575 15.33 10.61 31.17
C ARG A 575 15.57 9.19 31.69
N ALA A 576 16.64 8.55 31.21
CA ALA A 576 17.09 7.25 31.71
C ALA A 576 17.29 7.34 33.24
N GLY A 577 16.54 6.54 34.00
CA GLY A 577 16.60 6.49 35.47
C GLY A 577 15.32 6.86 36.23
N ALA A 578 14.28 7.39 35.58
CA ALA A 578 13.00 7.66 36.24
C ALA A 578 12.08 6.42 36.21
N GLN A 579 11.99 5.70 37.34
CA GLN A 579 10.98 4.66 37.57
C GLN A 579 9.56 5.25 37.42
N ARG A 580 8.60 4.45 36.93
CA ARG A 580 7.17 4.79 37.02
C ARG A 580 6.82 4.97 38.51
N PRO A 581 6.17 6.07 38.93
CA PRO A 581 5.30 6.00 40.10
C PRO A 581 4.25 4.95 39.78
N GLY A 582 4.11 3.95 40.65
CA GLY A 582 3.39 2.71 40.37
C GLY A 582 1.98 2.90 39.82
N GLU A 583 1.69 2.15 38.75
CA GLU A 583 0.37 1.67 38.34
C GLU A 583 0.53 0.27 37.74
#